data_AF-A0A183IYE2-F1
#
_entry.id   AF-A0A183IYE2-F1
#
_cell.length_a   1.000
_cell.length_b   1.000
_cell.length_c   1.000
_cell.angle_alpha   90.00
_cell.angle_beta   90.00
_cell.angle_gamma   90.00
#
_symmetry.space_group_name_H-M   'P 1'
#
loop_
_entity.id
_entity.type
_entity.pdbx_description
1 polymer ?
#
loop_
_entity_poly.entity_id
_entity_poly.type
_entity_poly.pdbx_seq_one_letter_code
_entity_poly.pdbx_strand_id
1 'polypeptide(L)'
;MYAVAFSWFIHRCGRTARYKHTGNAVIFLAPSELGYVTYLRRNQSVEFKEMKIRCSEDACMKMMDKLRFKAVGDRDFLEKGSRAFVSYIESYLKRDCQILCNLKDLDIVKVAHCFGVLRLPRMAELDGRDFRTFLRCPVNTADIPYLDKDREAQRQKMLKKRRIANEKYFRSLRANAKAEPKVRKRNDADLINEDYGLLKKLKKKKISAEEFEEKFCKNKK
;
A
#
# COMPACT_ATOMS: atom_id res chain seq x y z
N MET A 1 -24.31 -17.06 -6.97
CA MET A 1 -24.70 -15.68 -6.64
C MET A 1 -23.44 -14.79 -6.50
N TYR A 2 -22.74 -14.51 -7.61
CA TYR A 2 -21.45 -13.76 -7.59
C TYR A 2 -21.39 -12.62 -8.64
N ALA A 3 -22.54 -12.13 -9.12
CA ALA A 3 -22.58 -11.19 -10.24
C ALA A 3 -22.73 -9.69 -9.84
N VAL A 4 -22.78 -9.37 -8.54
CA VAL A 4 -23.18 -8.01 -8.09
C VAL A 4 -22.06 -6.98 -8.18
N ALA A 5 -20.78 -7.38 -8.14
CA ALA A 5 -19.68 -6.43 -8.05
C ALA A 5 -19.35 -5.68 -9.35
N PHE A 6 -19.68 -6.23 -10.52
CA PHE A 6 -19.21 -5.70 -11.82
C PHE A 6 -20.25 -4.92 -12.63
N SER A 7 -21.49 -4.77 -12.15
CA SER A 7 -22.52 -3.97 -12.84
C SER A 7 -22.26 -2.45 -12.74
N TRP A 8 -21.18 -2.03 -12.07
CA TRP A 8 -20.89 -0.62 -11.78
C TRP A 8 -20.80 0.25 -13.03
N PHE A 9 -20.24 -0.28 -14.13
CA PHE A 9 -20.20 0.45 -15.40
C PHE A 9 -21.61 0.75 -15.93
N ILE A 10 -22.55 -0.18 -15.81
CA ILE A 10 -23.92 -0.02 -16.30
C ILE A 10 -24.69 1.00 -15.46
N HIS A 11 -24.53 0.95 -14.13
CA HIS A 11 -25.10 1.97 -13.26
C HIS A 11 -24.50 3.36 -13.52
N ARG A 12 -23.22 3.44 -13.94
CA ARG A 12 -22.56 4.70 -14.31
C ARG A 12 -23.03 5.22 -15.67
N CYS A 13 -23.12 4.36 -16.69
CA CYS A 13 -23.59 4.79 -18.00
C CYS A 13 -25.08 5.13 -17.99
N GLY A 14 -25.89 4.48 -17.13
CA GLY A 14 -27.29 4.83 -16.90
C GLY A 14 -27.53 6.23 -16.31
N ARG A 15 -26.47 7.02 -16.05
CA ARG A 15 -26.57 8.44 -15.69
C ARG A 15 -26.68 9.38 -16.89
N THR A 16 -26.33 8.92 -18.09
CA THR A 16 -26.51 9.68 -19.34
C THR A 16 -27.74 9.21 -20.12
N ALA A 17 -28.06 9.89 -21.24
CA ALA A 17 -29.15 9.53 -22.16
C ALA A 17 -30.53 9.35 -21.51
N ARG A 18 -30.92 10.27 -20.61
CA ARG A 18 -32.22 10.26 -19.92
C ARG A 18 -33.21 11.20 -20.62
N TYR A 19 -34.51 10.93 -20.49
CA TYR A 19 -35.59 11.79 -20.99
C TYR A 19 -35.41 12.26 -22.44
N LYS A 20 -35.42 11.32 -23.40
CA LYS A 20 -35.27 11.56 -24.86
C LYS A 20 -33.95 12.24 -25.29
N HIS A 21 -33.02 12.51 -24.38
CA HIS A 21 -31.69 12.96 -24.75
C HIS A 21 -30.79 11.78 -25.12
N THR A 22 -29.90 12.00 -26.07
CA THR A 22 -28.84 11.05 -26.44
C THR A 22 -27.61 11.28 -25.56
N GLY A 23 -26.77 10.25 -25.42
CA GLY A 23 -25.57 10.32 -24.61
C GLY A 23 -24.66 9.14 -24.90
N ASN A 24 -23.36 9.39 -24.86
CA ASN A 24 -22.34 8.38 -25.11
C ASN A 24 -21.54 8.12 -23.83
N ALA A 25 -21.18 6.87 -23.60
CA ALA A 25 -20.27 6.47 -22.54
C ALA A 25 -19.03 5.82 -23.17
N VAL A 26 -17.85 6.28 -22.75
CA VAL A 26 -16.57 5.76 -23.24
C VAL A 26 -15.81 5.18 -22.05
N ILE A 27 -15.22 4.00 -22.25
CA ILE A 27 -14.35 3.35 -21.30
C ILE A 27 -12.95 3.24 -21.90
N PHE A 28 -11.94 3.58 -21.10
CA PHE A 28 -10.54 3.39 -21.45
C PHE A 28 -10.05 2.13 -20.75
N LEU A 29 -9.50 1.20 -21.52
CA LEU A 29 -9.01 -0.08 -21.02
C LEU A 29 -7.59 -0.30 -21.50
N ALA A 30 -6.73 -0.79 -20.61
CA ALA A 30 -5.43 -1.30 -21.01
C ALA A 30 -5.58 -2.67 -21.72
N PRO A 31 -4.59 -3.10 -22.52
CA PRO A 31 -4.63 -4.42 -23.18
C PRO A 31 -4.81 -5.58 -22.19
N SER A 32 -4.26 -5.46 -20.98
CA SER A 32 -4.42 -6.43 -19.89
C SER A 32 -5.83 -6.52 -19.32
N GLU A 33 -6.72 -5.57 -19.64
CA GLU A 33 -8.06 -5.43 -19.04
C GLU A 33 -9.19 -5.80 -20.01
N LEU A 34 -8.85 -6.30 -21.20
CA LEU A 34 -9.81 -6.68 -22.23
C LEU A 34 -10.79 -7.78 -21.76
N GLY A 35 -10.41 -8.57 -20.75
CA GLY A 35 -11.30 -9.52 -20.07
C GLY A 35 -12.55 -8.87 -19.46
N TYR A 36 -12.51 -7.56 -19.18
CA TYR A 36 -13.67 -6.83 -18.71
C TYR A 36 -14.76 -6.69 -19.78
N VAL A 37 -14.37 -6.50 -21.05
CA VAL A 37 -15.32 -6.39 -22.18
C VAL A 37 -16.03 -7.71 -22.41
N THR A 38 -15.31 -8.83 -22.34
CA THR A 38 -15.89 -10.16 -22.51
C THR A 38 -16.84 -10.50 -21.37
N TYR A 39 -16.49 -10.12 -20.13
CA TYR A 39 -17.37 -10.24 -18.97
C TYR A 39 -18.67 -9.44 -19.15
N LEU A 40 -18.60 -8.17 -19.54
CA LEU A 40 -19.78 -7.33 -19.72
C LEU A 40 -20.69 -7.82 -20.85
N ARG A 41 -20.10 -8.28 -21.96
CA ARG A 41 -20.87 -8.86 -23.06
C ARG A 41 -21.61 -10.13 -22.63
N ARG A 42 -20.96 -11.03 -21.87
CA ARG A 42 -21.55 -12.31 -21.45
C ARG A 42 -22.58 -12.16 -20.34
N ASN A 43 -22.32 -11.32 -19.35
CA ASN A 43 -23.11 -11.27 -18.12
C ASN A 43 -24.18 -10.18 -18.14
N GLN A 44 -24.05 -9.18 -19.00
CA GLN A 44 -24.93 -8.01 -19.03
C GLN A 44 -25.46 -7.69 -20.43
N SER A 45 -25.10 -8.50 -21.43
CA SER A 45 -25.56 -8.36 -22.83
C SER A 45 -25.31 -6.97 -23.43
N VAL A 46 -24.23 -6.30 -23.02
CA VAL A 46 -23.83 -4.99 -23.56
C VAL A 46 -22.86 -5.19 -24.73
N GLU A 47 -23.14 -4.54 -25.84
CA GLU A 47 -22.25 -4.52 -27.00
C GLU A 47 -21.34 -3.28 -26.98
N PHE A 48 -20.04 -3.50 -27.15
CA PHE A 48 -19.03 -2.44 -27.21
C PHE A 48 -18.51 -2.29 -28.64
N LYS A 49 -18.42 -1.04 -29.10
CA LYS A 49 -17.74 -0.68 -30.34
C LYS A 49 -16.31 -0.24 -30.01
N GLU A 50 -15.33 -0.96 -30.53
CA GLU A 50 -13.92 -0.57 -30.37
C GLU A 50 -13.66 0.75 -31.11
N MET A 51 -13.05 1.70 -30.41
CA MET A 51 -12.61 2.97 -31.00
C MET A 51 -11.11 3.08 -30.84
N LYS A 52 -10.40 3.11 -31.97
CA LYS A 52 -8.95 3.31 -31.99
C LYS A 52 -8.65 4.80 -31.94
N ILE A 53 -8.06 5.24 -30.83
CA ILE A 53 -7.58 6.61 -30.67
C ILE A 53 -6.14 6.66 -31.17
N ARG A 54 -5.85 7.52 -32.15
CA ARG A 54 -4.48 7.78 -32.59
C ARG A 54 -3.84 8.81 -31.64
N CYS A 55 -3.09 8.38 -30.62
CA CYS A 55 -2.14 9.26 -29.92
C CYS A 55 -0.78 9.14 -30.62
N SER A 56 -0.16 10.27 -30.97
CA SER A 56 1.27 10.27 -31.29
C SER A 56 2.07 10.05 -30.01
N GLU A 57 3.09 9.19 -30.06
CA GLU A 57 3.98 8.94 -28.92
C GLU A 57 4.61 10.24 -28.40
N ASP A 58 4.97 11.15 -29.30
CA ASP A 58 5.52 12.47 -28.94
C ASP A 58 4.53 13.32 -28.13
N ALA A 59 3.26 13.29 -28.50
CA ALA A 59 2.22 14.03 -27.78
C ALA A 59 2.00 13.45 -26.38
N CYS A 60 2.00 12.12 -26.31
CA CYS A 60 1.90 11.37 -25.06
C CYS A 60 3.12 11.66 -24.14
N MET A 61 4.35 11.69 -24.65
CA MET A 61 5.56 12.07 -23.91
C MET A 61 5.54 13.53 -23.43
N LYS A 62 5.18 14.48 -24.30
CA LYS A 62 5.01 15.90 -23.93
C LYS A 62 3.98 16.09 -22.82
N MET A 63 2.92 15.27 -22.80
CA MET A 63 1.93 15.33 -21.73
C MET A 63 2.49 14.82 -20.40
N MET A 64 3.25 13.72 -20.42
CA MET A 64 3.96 13.21 -19.23
C MET A 64 4.96 14.24 -18.69
N ASP A 65 5.68 14.94 -19.56
CA ASP A 65 6.61 16.02 -19.17
C ASP A 65 5.88 17.21 -18.54
N LYS A 66 4.73 17.61 -19.08
CA LYS A 66 3.88 18.65 -18.47
C LYS A 66 3.40 18.26 -17.07
N LEU A 67 3.01 16.99 -16.88
CA LEU A 67 2.61 16.50 -15.55
C LEU A 67 3.78 16.51 -14.57
N ARG A 68 4.97 16.07 -15.01
CA ARG A 68 6.19 16.13 -14.20
C ARG A 68 6.57 17.57 -13.85
N PHE A 69 6.48 18.49 -14.80
CA PHE A 69 6.74 19.90 -14.56
C PHE A 69 5.79 20.49 -13.50
N LYS A 70 4.49 20.17 -13.58
CA LYS A 70 3.52 20.56 -12.54
C LYS A 70 3.85 19.98 -11.16
N ALA A 71 4.28 18.71 -11.10
CA ALA A 71 4.69 18.06 -9.85
C ALA A 71 5.96 18.66 -9.25
N VAL A 72 6.88 19.19 -10.07
CA VAL A 72 8.07 19.90 -9.61
C VAL A 72 7.72 21.31 -9.11
N GLY A 73 6.77 21.98 -9.75
CA GLY A 73 6.36 23.34 -9.39
C GLY A 73 5.53 23.44 -8.11
N ASP A 74 4.73 22.41 -7.79
CA ASP A 74 3.86 22.43 -6.61
C ASP A 74 3.84 21.08 -5.88
N ARG A 75 4.15 21.14 -4.58
CA ARG A 75 4.12 20.00 -3.67
C ARG A 75 2.72 19.38 -3.55
N ASP A 76 1.64 20.18 -3.61
CA ASP A 76 0.29 19.63 -3.50
C ASP A 76 -0.03 18.69 -4.67
N PHE A 77 0.37 19.09 -5.88
CA PHE A 77 0.25 18.24 -7.06
C PHE A 77 1.09 16.95 -6.93
N LEU A 78 2.32 17.06 -6.44
CA LEU A 78 3.20 15.90 -6.19
C LEU A 78 2.58 14.89 -5.23
N GLU A 79 2.05 15.36 -4.10
CA GLU A 79 1.48 14.49 -3.06
C GLU A 79 0.15 13.88 -3.51
N LYS A 80 -0.70 14.64 -4.20
CA LYS A 80 -1.92 14.14 -4.81
C LYS A 80 -1.62 13.09 -5.88
N GLY A 81 -0.63 13.32 -6.76
CA GLY A 81 -0.23 12.35 -7.77
C GLY A 81 0.27 11.03 -7.16
N SER A 82 1.11 11.13 -6.12
CA SER A 82 1.61 9.95 -5.39
C SER A 82 0.47 9.19 -4.70
N ARG A 83 -0.45 9.91 -4.04
CA ARG A 83 -1.62 9.31 -3.37
C ARG A 83 -2.59 8.68 -4.37
N ALA A 84 -2.82 9.33 -5.51
CA ALA A 84 -3.67 8.82 -6.58
C ALA A 84 -3.09 7.52 -7.14
N PHE A 85 -1.78 7.47 -7.40
CA PHE A 85 -1.10 6.26 -7.85
C PHE A 85 -1.24 5.10 -6.86
N VAL A 86 -0.98 5.33 -5.57
CA VAL A 86 -1.16 4.30 -4.53
C VAL A 86 -2.60 3.79 -4.51
N SER A 87 -3.58 4.70 -4.49
CA SER A 87 -5.01 4.33 -4.48
C SER A 87 -5.44 3.56 -5.73
N TYR A 88 -4.81 3.84 -6.87
CA TYR A 88 -5.04 3.13 -8.11
C TYR A 88 -4.52 1.70 -8.00
N ILE A 89 -3.28 1.48 -7.55
CA ILE A 89 -2.73 0.14 -7.33
C ILE A 89 -3.55 -0.64 -6.29
N GLU A 90 -3.92 -0.01 -5.17
CA GLU A 90 -4.81 -0.61 -4.16
C GLU A 90 -6.16 -1.04 -4.74
N SER A 91 -6.68 -0.33 -5.76
CA SER A 91 -7.93 -0.72 -6.41
C SER A 91 -7.82 -2.04 -7.18
N TYR A 92 -6.67 -2.33 -7.81
CA TYR A 92 -6.40 -3.61 -8.48
C TYR A 92 -6.23 -4.76 -7.50
N LEU A 93 -5.87 -4.47 -6.24
CA LEU A 93 -5.74 -5.47 -5.20
C LEU A 93 -7.09 -5.88 -4.60
N LYS A 94 -8.15 -5.11 -4.83
CA LYS A 94 -9.49 -5.50 -4.36
C LYS A 94 -9.95 -6.75 -5.10
N ARG A 95 -10.59 -7.66 -4.36
CA ARG A 95 -11.05 -8.97 -4.87
C ARG A 95 -11.88 -8.85 -6.14
N ASP A 96 -12.71 -7.82 -6.23
CA ASP A 96 -13.52 -7.57 -7.42
C ASP A 96 -12.63 -7.35 -8.64
N CYS A 97 -11.62 -6.47 -8.56
CA CYS A 97 -10.74 -6.17 -9.68
C CYS A 97 -9.79 -7.34 -10.01
N GLN A 98 -9.28 -8.05 -8.99
CA GLN A 98 -8.36 -9.19 -9.18
C GLN A 98 -8.91 -10.32 -10.07
N ILE A 99 -10.24 -10.49 -10.14
CA ILE A 99 -10.84 -11.56 -10.94
C ILE A 99 -10.65 -11.32 -12.45
N LEU A 100 -10.66 -10.05 -12.89
CA LEU A 100 -10.63 -9.69 -14.31
C LEU A 100 -9.37 -8.92 -14.71
N CYS A 101 -8.78 -8.18 -13.78
CA CYS A 101 -7.63 -7.32 -14.01
C CYS A 101 -6.50 -7.73 -13.07
N ASN A 102 -5.58 -8.54 -13.57
CA ASN A 102 -4.41 -8.93 -12.79
C ASN A 102 -3.42 -7.78 -12.66
N LEU A 103 -3.03 -7.48 -11.43
CA LEU A 103 -1.98 -6.48 -11.16
C LEU A 103 -0.61 -6.91 -11.74
N LYS A 104 -0.38 -8.20 -11.95
CA LYS A 104 0.87 -8.74 -12.52
C LYS A 104 1.08 -8.31 -13.97
N ASP A 105 0.00 -8.23 -14.74
CA ASP A 105 0.03 -7.94 -16.17
C ASP A 105 0.04 -6.42 -16.46
N LEU A 106 -0.17 -5.60 -15.42
CA LEU A 106 -0.21 -4.15 -15.52
C LEU A 106 1.21 -3.55 -15.53
N ASP A 107 1.49 -2.71 -16.52
CA ASP A 107 2.74 -1.93 -16.61
C ASP A 107 2.73 -0.75 -15.63
N ILE A 108 3.27 -1.00 -14.44
CA ILE A 108 3.29 -0.01 -13.34
C ILE A 108 4.14 1.21 -13.69
N VAL A 109 5.21 1.04 -14.47
CA VAL A 109 6.11 2.13 -14.81
C VAL A 109 5.36 3.15 -15.66
N LYS A 110 4.65 2.69 -16.69
CA LYS A 110 3.80 3.57 -17.52
C LYS A 110 2.70 4.22 -16.71
N VAL A 111 2.02 3.46 -15.85
CA VAL A 111 0.98 4.01 -14.96
C VAL A 111 1.56 5.11 -14.07
N ALA A 112 2.73 4.90 -13.46
CA ALA A 112 3.39 5.89 -12.62
C ALA A 112 3.72 7.19 -13.39
N HIS A 113 4.15 7.07 -14.65
CA HIS A 113 4.36 8.22 -15.53
C HIS A 113 3.04 8.96 -15.85
N CYS A 114 1.93 8.25 -16.07
CA CYS A 114 0.61 8.85 -16.27
C CYS A 114 0.11 9.64 -15.05
N PHE A 115 0.48 9.23 -13.84
CA PHE A 115 0.17 9.97 -12.60
C PHE A 115 1.16 11.10 -12.29
N GLY A 116 2.21 11.29 -13.11
CA GLY A 116 3.21 12.33 -12.90
C GLY A 116 4.07 12.13 -11.65
N VAL A 117 4.22 10.88 -11.19
CA VAL A 117 4.98 10.56 -9.97
C VAL A 117 6.47 10.78 -10.23
N LEU A 118 7.13 11.59 -9.38
CA LEU A 118 8.58 11.87 -9.51
C LEU A 118 9.45 10.73 -8.95
N ARG A 119 8.98 10.07 -7.90
CA ARG A 119 9.64 8.93 -7.22
C ARG A 119 8.59 7.90 -6.86
N LEU A 120 8.82 6.64 -7.22
CA LEU A 120 7.91 5.55 -6.88
C LEU A 120 7.75 5.43 -5.36
N PRO A 121 6.51 5.40 -4.84
CA PRO A 121 6.27 5.13 -3.43
C PRO A 121 6.63 3.69 -3.10
N ARG A 122 7.15 3.46 -1.88
CA ARG A 122 7.45 2.12 -1.41
C ARG A 122 6.15 1.42 -1.02
N MET A 123 5.82 0.35 -1.74
CA MET A 123 4.60 -0.45 -1.55
C MET A 123 4.98 -1.91 -1.42
N ALA A 124 4.39 -2.63 -0.46
CA ALA A 124 4.70 -4.04 -0.22
C ALA A 124 4.24 -4.94 -1.39
N GLU A 125 3.21 -4.48 -2.10
CA GLU A 125 2.54 -5.18 -3.20
C GLU A 125 3.29 -5.04 -4.52
N LEU A 126 4.27 -4.13 -4.53
CA LEU A 126 5.19 -3.88 -5.62
C LEU A 126 6.58 -4.48 -5.35
N ASP A 127 6.77 -5.11 -4.19
CA ASP A 127 8.06 -5.68 -3.81
C ASP A 127 8.43 -6.86 -4.72
N GLY A 128 9.71 -6.98 -5.06
CA GLY A 128 10.22 -8.01 -5.97
C GLY A 128 9.98 -7.78 -7.48
N ARG A 129 9.46 -6.61 -7.90
CA ARG A 129 9.37 -6.25 -9.32
C ARG A 129 10.49 -5.33 -9.80
N ASP A 130 10.83 -5.46 -11.08
CA ASP A 130 11.85 -4.63 -11.72
C ASP A 130 11.30 -3.26 -12.13
N PHE A 131 11.82 -2.20 -11.51
CA PHE A 131 11.47 -0.80 -11.82
C PHE A 131 12.60 -0.04 -12.54
N ARG A 132 13.52 -0.75 -13.20
CA ARG A 132 14.71 -0.15 -13.83
C ARG A 132 14.35 0.84 -14.93
N THR A 133 13.25 0.57 -15.65
CA THR A 133 12.73 1.41 -16.74
C THR A 133 12.15 2.75 -16.25
N PHE A 134 11.92 2.91 -14.94
CA PHE A 134 11.34 4.14 -14.41
C PHE A 134 12.34 5.30 -14.44
N LEU A 135 12.06 6.29 -15.28
CA LEU A 135 12.86 7.51 -15.40
C LEU A 135 12.64 8.42 -14.19
N ARG A 136 13.57 8.33 -13.22
CA ARG A 136 13.56 9.18 -12.03
C ARG A 136 13.88 10.62 -12.41
N CYS A 137 13.12 11.56 -11.86
CA CYS A 137 13.50 12.97 -11.92
C CYS A 137 14.70 13.24 -10.99
N PRO A 138 15.71 14.02 -11.43
CA PRO A 138 16.89 14.33 -10.62
C PRO A 138 16.57 15.25 -9.43
N VAL A 139 15.42 15.92 -9.44
CA VAL A 139 14.99 16.86 -8.41
C VAL A 139 14.74 16.14 -7.08
N ASN A 140 15.23 16.73 -6.00
CA ASN A 140 14.94 16.23 -4.67
C ASN A 140 13.52 16.60 -4.24
N THR A 141 12.69 15.58 -4.02
CA THR A 141 11.27 15.78 -3.68
C THR A 141 11.07 16.46 -2.32
N ALA A 142 12.05 16.44 -1.42
CA ALA A 142 11.95 17.08 -0.11
C ALA A 142 11.95 18.61 -0.18
N ASP A 143 12.62 19.17 -1.19
CA ASP A 143 12.89 20.61 -1.27
C ASP A 143 11.76 21.40 -1.97
N ILE A 144 10.85 20.69 -2.64
CA ILE A 144 9.69 21.29 -3.32
C ILE A 144 8.73 21.89 -2.26
N PRO A 145 8.46 23.21 -2.30
CA PRO A 145 7.51 23.86 -1.41
C PRO A 145 6.07 23.75 -1.94
N TYR A 146 5.08 23.97 -1.07
CA TYR A 146 3.71 24.23 -1.52
C TYR A 146 3.60 25.63 -2.12
N LEU A 147 2.77 25.78 -3.14
CA LEU A 147 2.41 27.11 -3.67
C LEU A 147 1.62 27.93 -2.64
N ASP A 148 0.77 27.25 -1.85
CA ASP A 148 -0.01 27.84 -0.76
C ASP A 148 0.86 28.13 0.47
N LYS A 149 1.02 29.42 0.82
CA LYS A 149 1.84 29.87 1.95
C LYS A 149 1.38 29.30 3.30
N ASP A 150 0.07 29.21 3.52
CA ASP A 150 -0.49 28.69 4.78
C ASP A 150 -0.18 27.20 4.97
N ARG A 151 -0.30 26.42 3.89
CA ARG A 151 0.05 24.99 3.89
C ARG A 151 1.54 24.80 4.11
N GLU A 152 2.39 25.62 3.50
CA GLU A 152 3.84 25.56 3.74
C GLU A 152 4.19 25.90 5.20
N ALA A 153 3.54 26.91 5.79
CA ALA A 153 3.73 27.23 7.21
C ALA A 153 3.30 26.07 8.12
N GLN A 154 2.17 25.41 7.83
CA GLN A 154 1.72 24.21 8.54
C GLN A 154 2.73 23.06 8.38
N ARG A 155 3.22 22.82 7.16
CA ARG A 155 4.23 21.82 6.85
C ARG A 155 5.50 22.04 7.65
N GLN A 156 6.03 23.26 7.69
CA GLN A 156 7.22 23.59 8.46
C GLN A 156 7.03 23.35 9.97
N LYS A 157 5.86 23.69 10.52
CA LYS A 157 5.51 23.36 11.92
C LYS A 157 5.51 21.85 12.15
N MET A 158 4.91 21.08 11.25
CA MET A 158 4.86 19.60 11.33
C MET A 158 6.26 18.97 11.19
N LEU A 159 7.09 19.49 10.28
CA LEU A 159 8.48 19.06 10.10
C LEU A 159 9.31 19.29 11.37
N LYS A 160 9.20 20.48 11.99
CA LYS A 160 9.87 20.77 13.28
C LYS A 160 9.42 19.81 14.36
N LYS A 161 8.11 19.59 14.52
CA LYS A 161 7.56 18.62 15.49
C LYS A 161 8.10 17.21 15.24
N ARG A 162 8.12 16.76 13.99
CA ARG A 162 8.61 15.43 13.59
C ARG A 162 10.11 15.27 13.84
N ARG A 163 10.92 16.32 13.59
CA ARG A 163 12.35 16.32 13.91
C ARG A 163 12.59 16.15 15.41
N ILE A 164 11.89 16.92 16.24
CA ILE A 164 12.00 16.84 17.71
C ILE A 164 11.56 15.45 18.20
N ALA A 165 10.45 14.91 17.67
CA ALA A 165 9.96 13.58 18.03
C ALA A 165 10.96 12.48 17.64
N ASN A 166 11.52 12.54 16.43
CA ASN A 166 12.55 11.61 15.98
C ASN A 166 13.80 11.69 16.86
N GLU A 167 14.28 12.88 17.20
CA GLU A 167 15.45 13.04 18.07
C GLU A 167 15.21 12.43 19.45
N LYS A 168 14.03 12.67 20.05
CA LYS A 168 13.63 12.04 21.32
C LYS A 168 13.60 10.51 21.21
N TYR A 169 13.04 9.97 20.13
CA TYR A 169 12.98 8.53 19.86
C TYR A 169 14.38 7.90 19.72
N PHE A 170 15.27 8.53 18.95
CA PHE A 170 16.64 8.03 18.82
C PHE A 170 17.44 8.18 20.12
N ARG A 171 17.19 9.22 20.91
CA ARG A 171 17.79 9.37 22.24
C ARG A 171 17.33 8.27 23.20
N SER A 172 16.04 7.92 23.21
CA SER A 172 15.52 6.83 24.05
C SER A 172 16.05 5.46 23.62
N LEU A 173 16.14 5.20 22.31
CA LEU A 173 16.79 3.99 21.77
C LEU A 173 18.24 3.85 22.24
N ARG A 174 19.02 4.94 22.17
CA ARG A 174 20.41 4.96 22.65
C ARG A 174 20.50 4.75 24.17
N ALA A 175 19.57 5.31 24.95
CA ALA A 175 19.51 5.10 26.39
C ALA A 175 19.15 3.64 26.74
N ASN A 176 18.18 3.04 26.04
CA ASN A 176 17.77 1.65 26.23
C ASN A 176 18.86 0.67 25.80
N ALA A 177 19.62 0.97 24.73
CA ALA A 177 20.75 0.15 24.31
C ALA A 177 21.94 0.22 25.30
N LYS A 178 22.05 1.30 26.08
CA LYS A 178 23.05 1.44 27.16
C LYS A 178 22.59 0.88 28.50
N ALA A 179 21.30 0.63 28.67
CA ALA A 179 20.79 -0.02 29.86
C ALA A 179 21.08 -1.52 29.76
N GLU A 180 21.84 -2.06 30.71
CA GLU A 180 22.03 -3.50 30.81
C GLU A 180 20.67 -4.21 30.96
N PRO A 181 20.50 -5.40 30.36
CA PRO A 181 19.28 -6.18 30.54
C PRO A 181 19.11 -6.45 32.03
N LYS A 182 18.11 -5.83 32.66
CA LYS A 182 17.77 -6.11 34.06
C LYS A 182 17.40 -7.59 34.16
N VAL A 183 18.30 -8.40 34.69
CA VAL A 183 18.01 -9.79 35.07
C VAL A 183 16.89 -9.69 36.11
N ARG A 184 15.69 -10.14 35.73
CA ARG A 184 14.57 -10.24 36.68
C ARG A 184 15.01 -11.24 37.76
N LYS A 185 15.16 -10.79 39.01
CA LYS A 185 15.26 -11.70 40.15
C LYS A 185 13.96 -12.51 40.18
N ARG A 186 14.09 -13.84 40.12
CA ARG A 186 12.95 -14.75 40.25
C ARG A 186 12.38 -14.58 41.66
N ASN A 187 11.08 -14.35 41.76
CA ASN A 187 10.42 -14.27 43.06
C ASN A 187 9.96 -15.68 43.47
N ASP A 188 9.72 -15.89 44.77
CA ASP A 188 9.27 -17.18 45.30
C ASP A 188 7.97 -17.66 44.62
N ALA A 189 7.08 -16.74 44.25
CA ALA A 189 5.86 -17.05 43.51
C ALA A 189 6.11 -17.63 42.11
N ASP A 190 7.19 -17.22 41.43
CA ASP A 190 7.57 -17.74 40.12
C ASP A 190 8.12 -19.17 40.24
N LEU A 191 8.93 -19.42 41.27
CA LEU A 191 9.45 -20.76 41.59
C LEU A 191 8.31 -21.74 41.94
N ILE A 192 7.38 -21.31 42.79
CA ILE A 192 6.20 -22.11 43.19
C ILE A 192 5.35 -22.49 41.96
N ASN A 193 5.15 -21.57 41.02
CA ASN A 193 4.37 -21.83 39.81
C ASN A 193 5.04 -22.85 38.87
N GLU A 194 6.37 -22.79 38.72
CA GLU A 194 7.14 -23.76 37.93
C GLU A 194 7.08 -25.16 38.56
N ASP A 195 7.25 -25.23 39.87
CA ASP A 195 7.18 -26.47 40.67
C ASP A 195 5.79 -27.12 40.58
N TYR A 196 4.72 -26.32 40.69
CA TYR A 196 3.35 -26.80 40.47
C TYR A 196 3.13 -27.30 39.03
N GLY A 197 3.75 -26.63 38.05
CA GLY A 197 3.75 -27.03 36.65
C GLY A 197 4.43 -28.39 36.41
N LEU A 198 5.56 -28.65 37.07
CA LEU A 198 6.27 -29.92 37.04
C LEU A 198 5.41 -31.04 37.66
N LEU A 199 4.76 -30.77 38.79
CA LEU A 199 3.89 -31.74 39.47
C LEU A 199 2.70 -32.14 38.59
N LYS A 200 2.13 -31.17 37.86
CA LYS A 200 1.04 -31.42 36.89
C LYS A 200 1.50 -32.30 35.72
N LYS A 201 2.76 -32.18 35.29
CA LYS A 201 3.33 -33.02 34.22
C LYS A 201 3.62 -34.45 34.69
N LEU A 202 4.07 -34.62 35.94
CA LEU A 202 4.22 -35.92 36.59
C LEU A 202 2.88 -36.64 36.74
N LYS A 203 1.84 -35.96 37.24
CA LYS A 203 0.48 -36.52 37.35
C LYS A 203 -0.10 -36.96 36.01
N LYS A 204 0.30 -36.32 34.91
CA LYS A 204 -0.08 -36.69 33.54
C LYS A 204 0.86 -37.74 32.90
N LYS A 205 1.80 -38.33 33.67
CA LYS A 205 2.84 -39.28 33.22
C LYS A 205 3.67 -38.78 32.02
N LYS A 206 3.81 -37.46 31.86
CA LYS A 206 4.60 -36.85 30.77
C LYS A 206 6.09 -36.71 31.09
N ILE A 207 6.45 -36.94 32.35
CA ILE A 207 7.81 -36.86 32.91
C ILE A 207 7.95 -38.04 33.88
N SER A 208 9.13 -38.67 33.96
CA SER A 208 9.42 -39.73 34.93
C SER A 208 9.58 -39.17 36.36
N ALA A 209 9.48 -40.02 37.37
CA ALA A 209 9.64 -39.59 38.77
C ALA A 209 11.06 -39.05 39.03
N GLU A 210 12.08 -39.69 38.45
CA GLU A 210 13.50 -39.31 38.56
C GLU A 210 13.77 -37.94 37.91
N GLU A 211 13.22 -37.68 36.72
CA GLU A 211 13.35 -36.38 36.05
C GLU A 211 12.60 -35.25 36.76
N PHE A 212 11.55 -35.58 37.51
CA PHE A 212 10.84 -34.63 38.35
C PHE A 212 11.70 -34.22 39.55
N GLU A 213 12.27 -35.19 40.27
CA GLU A 213 13.11 -34.91 41.44
C GLU A 213 14.36 -34.10 41.09
N GLU A 214 15.04 -34.43 39.98
CA GLU A 214 16.21 -33.65 39.54
C GLU A 214 15.86 -32.19 39.24
N LYS A 215 14.73 -31.93 38.58
CA LYS A 215 14.31 -30.57 38.19
C LYS A 215 13.77 -29.78 39.38
N PHE A 216 13.04 -30.44 40.27
CA PHE A 216 12.51 -29.83 41.49
C PHE A 216 13.63 -29.47 42.47
N CYS A 217 14.64 -30.33 42.64
CA CYS A 217 15.79 -30.05 43.50
C CYS A 217 16.70 -28.93 42.93
N LYS A 218 16.78 -28.77 41.61
CA LYS A 218 17.53 -27.68 40.97
C LYS A 218 16.89 -26.30 41.18
N ASN A 219 15.58 -26.23 41.39
CA ASN A 219 14.85 -24.97 41.64
C ASN A 219 14.94 -24.47 43.09
N LYS A 220 15.38 -25.32 44.03
CA LYS A 220 15.49 -25.00 45.47
C LYS A 220 16.85 -24.45 45.92
N LYS A 221 17.88 -24.49 45.06
CA LYS A 221 19.22 -23.92 45.30
C LYS A 221 19.34 -22.57 44.64
#